data_AF-A0AAU5E5U4-F1
#
_entry.id   AF-A0AAU5E5U4-F1
#
_cell.length_a   1.000
_cell.length_b   1.000
_cell.length_c   1.000
_cell.angle_alpha   90.00
_cell.angle_beta   90.00
_cell.angle_gamma   90.00
#
_symmetry.space_group_name_H-M   'P 1'
#
loop_
_entity.id
_entity.type
_entity.pdbx_description
1 polymer ?
#
loop_
_entity_poly.entity_id
_entity_poly.type
_entity_poly.pdbx_seq_one_letter_code
_entity_poly.pdbx_strand_id
1 'polypeptide(L)'
;MSATPHGPVSAPSAAGDAADVNAGSGGTDLELYREKFRRRLPDSLDELQGPTTGVVEPSATVVWSGLRAFDLVNERQRMSLYRTVLAEGMRKDLCALLNRDVLVQLWPTLRVLVATTVRDVWEERFSELRAMAGLPPAQPPARRPGNEGSAAA
;
A
#
# COMPACT_ATOMS: atom_id res chain seq x y z
N MET A 1 -40.12 1.73 -72.25
CA MET A 1 -39.64 2.77 -71.33
C MET A 1 -39.87 2.29 -69.90
N SER A 2 -38.77 1.95 -69.22
CA SER A 2 -38.52 1.89 -67.75
C SER A 2 -39.60 1.25 -66.87
N ALA A 3 -39.49 0.02 -66.35
CA ALA A 3 -38.49 -0.57 -65.45
C ALA A 3 -38.29 0.18 -64.13
N THR A 4 -38.86 -0.35 -63.02
CA THR A 4 -38.25 -0.51 -61.68
C THR A 4 -39.24 -1.22 -60.73
N PRO A 5 -38.92 -2.41 -60.19
CA PRO A 5 -39.58 -3.00 -59.03
C PRO A 5 -38.89 -2.57 -57.73
N HIS A 6 -39.67 -2.10 -56.73
CA HIS A 6 -39.17 -1.79 -55.39
C HIS A 6 -39.32 -3.06 -54.53
N GLY A 7 -38.19 -3.60 -54.06
CA GLY A 7 -38.12 -4.83 -53.27
C GLY A 7 -38.67 -4.67 -51.84
N PRO A 8 -38.84 -5.79 -51.11
CA PRO A 8 -39.29 -5.77 -49.73
C PRO A 8 -38.19 -5.27 -48.79
N VAL A 9 -38.56 -4.39 -47.87
CA VAL A 9 -37.72 -3.96 -46.74
C VAL A 9 -37.60 -5.11 -45.73
N SER A 10 -36.45 -5.78 -45.71
CA SER A 10 -36.08 -6.67 -44.61
C SER A 10 -35.51 -5.84 -43.47
N ALA A 11 -36.19 -5.84 -42.33
CA ALA A 11 -35.65 -5.36 -41.07
C ALA A 11 -34.56 -6.32 -40.56
N PRO A 12 -33.42 -5.84 -40.06
CA PRO A 12 -32.52 -6.69 -39.29
C PRO A 12 -33.08 -6.90 -37.87
N SER A 13 -33.45 -8.14 -37.54
CA SER A 13 -33.61 -8.60 -36.17
C SER A 13 -32.25 -8.56 -35.46
N ALA A 14 -31.95 -7.42 -34.85
CA ALA A 14 -30.94 -7.33 -33.81
C ALA A 14 -31.56 -7.79 -32.49
N ALA A 15 -31.43 -9.07 -32.20
CA ALA A 15 -31.52 -9.62 -30.85
C ALA A 15 -30.27 -10.46 -30.62
N GLY A 16 -29.12 -9.80 -30.69
CA GLY A 16 -27.92 -10.27 -30.02
C GLY A 16 -28.12 -9.99 -28.55
N ASP A 17 -28.32 -11.06 -27.80
CA ASP A 17 -28.38 -11.11 -26.35
C ASP A 17 -27.34 -10.16 -25.74
N ALA A 18 -27.84 -9.10 -25.12
CA ALA A 18 -27.05 -8.17 -24.36
C ALA A 18 -26.60 -8.86 -23.07
N ALA A 19 -25.54 -9.68 -23.19
CA ALA A 19 -24.61 -9.90 -22.11
C ALA A 19 -23.84 -8.59 -21.89
N ASP A 20 -24.52 -7.57 -21.35
CA ASP A 20 -23.85 -6.41 -20.78
C ASP A 20 -23.20 -6.86 -19.48
N VAL A 21 -21.90 -7.09 -19.60
CA VAL A 21 -20.94 -7.49 -18.58
C VAL A 21 -20.75 -6.38 -17.55
N ASN A 22 -21.77 -6.07 -16.75
CA ASN A 22 -21.65 -5.10 -15.66
C ASN A 22 -21.36 -5.78 -14.31
N ALA A 23 -20.26 -6.52 -14.26
CA ALA A 23 -19.70 -7.05 -13.02
C ALA A 23 -18.18 -7.23 -13.17
N GLY A 24 -17.37 -6.21 -12.89
CA GLY A 24 -15.91 -6.42 -12.91
C GLY A 24 -14.96 -5.26 -12.63
N SER A 25 -15.40 -4.00 -12.73
CA SER A 25 -14.42 -2.90 -12.71
C SER A 25 -13.77 -2.62 -11.34
N GLY A 26 -14.37 -3.06 -10.23
CA GLY A 26 -13.76 -2.92 -8.90
C GLY A 26 -12.80 -4.05 -8.51
N GLY A 27 -13.01 -5.25 -9.04
CA GLY A 27 -12.19 -6.44 -8.73
C GLY A 27 -10.90 -6.51 -9.56
N THR A 28 -10.99 -6.12 -10.83
CA THR A 28 -9.85 -6.14 -11.77
C THR A 28 -8.85 -5.01 -11.51
N ASP A 29 -9.31 -3.81 -11.16
CA ASP A 29 -8.44 -2.69 -10.79
C ASP A 29 -7.64 -2.98 -9.51
N LEU A 30 -8.30 -3.57 -8.50
CA LEU A 30 -7.65 -3.96 -7.25
C LEU A 30 -6.60 -5.05 -7.46
N GLU A 31 -6.87 -6.05 -8.31
CA GLU A 31 -5.92 -7.12 -8.65
C GLU A 31 -4.71 -6.57 -9.42
N LEU A 32 -4.94 -5.71 -10.42
CA LEU A 32 -3.86 -5.03 -11.16
C LEU A 32 -3.01 -4.16 -10.22
N TYR A 33 -3.65 -3.47 -9.28
CA TYR A 33 -2.96 -2.70 -8.25
C TYR A 33 -2.13 -3.61 -7.31
N ARG A 34 -2.68 -4.74 -6.84
CA ARG A 34 -1.94 -5.75 -6.06
C ARG A 34 -0.73 -6.27 -6.80
N GLU A 35 -0.90 -6.65 -8.06
CA GLU A 35 0.18 -7.21 -8.88
C GLU A 35 1.30 -6.19 -9.11
N LYS A 36 0.94 -4.92 -9.35
CA LYS A 36 1.90 -3.81 -9.45
C LYS A 36 2.75 -3.67 -8.19
N PHE A 37 2.16 -3.82 -7.00
CA PHE A 37 2.92 -3.84 -5.74
C PHE A 37 3.77 -5.10 -5.61
N ARG A 38 3.21 -6.28 -5.91
CA ARG A 38 3.91 -7.56 -5.81
C ARG A 38 5.18 -7.60 -6.66
N ARG A 39 5.16 -7.03 -7.87
CA ARG A 39 6.32 -6.91 -8.78
C ARG A 39 7.46 -6.04 -8.21
N ARG A 40 7.17 -5.14 -7.27
CA ARG A 40 8.15 -4.21 -6.68
C ARG A 40 8.74 -4.73 -5.37
N LEU A 41 8.18 -5.78 -4.78
CA LEU A 41 8.71 -6.36 -3.55
C LEU A 41 10.06 -7.04 -3.81
N PRO A 42 11.00 -7.00 -2.85
CA PRO A 42 12.17 -7.88 -2.87
C PRO A 42 11.76 -9.35 -2.77
N ASP A 43 12.68 -10.24 -3.10
CA ASP A 43 12.45 -11.68 -2.99
C ASP A 43 12.46 -12.16 -1.53
N SER A 44 13.15 -11.43 -0.66
CA SER A 44 13.24 -11.73 0.77
C SER A 44 13.42 -10.47 1.60
N LEU A 45 12.97 -10.50 2.87
CA LEU A 45 13.21 -9.41 3.82
C LEU A 45 14.71 -9.20 4.08
N ASP A 46 15.53 -10.22 3.90
CA ASP A 46 16.99 -10.12 4.05
C ASP A 46 17.64 -9.13 3.05
N GLU A 47 17.00 -8.86 1.91
CA GLU A 47 17.47 -7.83 0.97
C GLU A 47 17.24 -6.40 1.51
N LEU A 48 16.48 -6.24 2.59
CA LEU A 48 16.23 -4.96 3.26
C LEU A 48 17.40 -4.63 4.18
N GLN A 49 18.49 -4.18 3.56
CA GLN A 49 19.75 -3.79 4.21
C GLN A 49 19.86 -2.27 4.40
N GLY A 50 18.73 -1.57 4.38
CA GLY A 50 18.68 -0.13 4.60
C GLY A 50 19.26 0.26 5.96
N PRO A 51 19.76 1.49 6.08
CA PRO A 51 20.32 1.97 7.34
C PRO A 51 19.22 2.07 8.42
N THR A 52 19.60 1.76 9.66
CA THR A 52 18.72 1.83 10.83
C THR A 52 18.89 3.14 11.61
N THR A 53 20.03 3.81 11.42
CA THR A 53 20.45 5.03 12.09
C THR A 53 21.11 5.97 11.10
N GLY A 54 21.17 7.26 11.46
CA GLY A 54 21.73 8.31 10.61
C GLY A 54 20.68 9.03 9.77
N VAL A 55 21.15 9.93 8.89
CA VAL A 55 20.30 10.70 8.00
C VAL A 55 20.31 10.04 6.63
N VAL A 56 19.13 9.67 6.13
CA VAL A 56 18.97 9.16 4.77
C VAL A 56 18.44 10.25 3.86
N GLU A 57 19.15 10.48 2.77
CA GLU A 57 18.70 11.36 1.71
C GLU A 57 18.16 10.51 0.56
N PRO A 58 16.83 10.39 0.42
CA PRO A 58 16.28 9.76 -0.77
C PRO A 58 16.79 10.49 -2.01
N SER A 59 17.15 9.73 -3.05
CA SER A 59 17.72 10.28 -4.28
C SER A 59 16.83 11.40 -4.83
N ALA A 60 17.44 12.54 -5.19
CA ALA A 60 16.75 13.80 -5.49
C ALA A 60 15.66 13.77 -6.57
N THR A 61 15.56 12.69 -7.35
CA THR A 61 14.50 12.43 -8.33
C THR A 61 13.18 11.98 -7.68
N VAL A 62 13.21 11.58 -6.40
CA VAL A 62 12.10 10.96 -5.68
C VAL A 62 11.50 11.96 -4.69
N VAL A 63 10.47 12.68 -5.14
CA VAL A 63 9.77 13.73 -4.38
C VAL A 63 8.58 13.13 -3.63
N TRP A 64 8.77 12.14 -2.77
CA TRP A 64 7.62 11.54 -2.06
C TRP A 64 7.05 12.42 -0.95
N SER A 65 7.78 13.43 -0.49
CA SER A 65 7.31 14.28 0.62
C SER A 65 7.87 15.71 0.60
N GLY A 66 8.63 16.10 -0.43
CA GLY A 66 9.36 17.38 -0.46
C GLY A 66 10.52 17.50 0.56
N LEU A 67 10.59 16.60 1.55
CA LEU A 67 11.74 16.43 2.43
C LEU A 67 12.88 15.74 1.68
N ARG A 68 14.06 16.37 1.72
CA ARG A 68 15.29 15.86 1.10
C ARG A 68 16.09 14.93 2.01
N ALA A 69 15.83 14.97 3.31
CA ALA A 69 16.55 14.21 4.33
C ALA A 69 15.56 13.72 5.39
N PHE A 70 15.68 12.43 5.75
CA PHE A 70 14.96 11.83 6.87
C PHE A 70 15.98 11.41 7.91
N ASP A 71 15.85 11.98 9.10
CA ASP A 71 16.65 11.58 10.25
C ASP A 71 16.06 10.31 10.86
N LEU A 72 16.78 9.19 10.72
CA LEU A 72 16.35 7.92 11.29
C LEU A 72 16.50 7.87 12.80
N VAL A 73 17.28 8.75 13.44
CA VAL A 73 17.32 8.88 14.90
C VAL A 73 15.98 9.40 15.42
N ASN A 74 15.29 10.24 14.63
CA ASN A 74 13.97 10.73 14.97
C ASN A 74 12.88 9.71 14.60
N GLU A 75 12.28 9.06 15.60
CA GLU A 75 11.23 8.04 15.41
C GLU A 75 10.09 8.52 14.50
N ARG A 76 9.66 9.78 14.61
CA ARG A 76 8.58 10.32 13.77
C ARG A 76 8.99 10.41 12.30
N GLN A 77 10.23 10.81 12.02
CA GLN A 77 10.74 10.89 10.64
C GLN A 77 11.01 9.50 10.08
N ARG A 78 11.61 8.59 10.86
CA ARG A 78 11.76 7.17 10.52
C ARG A 78 10.41 6.53 10.16
N MET A 79 9.40 6.73 11.00
CA MET A 79 8.04 6.23 10.78
C MET A 79 7.44 6.78 9.48
N SER A 80 7.62 8.08 9.24
CA SER A 80 7.12 8.74 8.03
C SER A 80 7.80 8.21 6.77
N LEU A 81 9.14 8.05 6.80
CA LEU A 81 9.90 7.43 5.72
C LEU A 81 9.38 6.03 5.43
N TYR A 82 9.29 5.16 6.44
CA TYR A 82 8.88 3.76 6.25
C TYR A 82 7.47 3.68 5.66
N ARG A 83 6.54 4.50 6.15
CA ARG A 83 5.17 4.57 5.60
C ARG A 83 5.18 4.99 4.13
N THR A 84 5.95 6.02 3.80
CA THR A 84 6.05 6.55 2.44
C THR A 84 6.68 5.55 1.49
N VAL A 85 7.79 4.91 1.87
CA VAL A 85 8.47 3.88 1.07
C VAL A 85 7.57 2.65 0.89
N LEU A 86 6.80 2.24 1.92
CA LEU A 86 5.84 1.14 1.78
C LEU A 86 4.70 1.46 0.80
N ALA A 87 4.26 2.72 0.74
CA ALA A 87 3.16 3.14 -0.14
C ALA A 87 3.62 3.46 -1.57
N GLU A 88 4.79 4.07 -1.75
CA GLU A 88 5.23 4.63 -3.03
C GLU A 88 6.58 4.09 -3.52
N GLY A 89 7.31 3.37 -2.68
CA GLY A 89 8.64 2.85 -2.96
C GLY A 89 8.69 1.83 -4.11
N MET A 90 9.81 1.85 -4.83
CA MET A 90 10.18 0.75 -5.74
C MET A 90 11.14 -0.22 -5.06
N ARG A 91 11.36 -1.40 -5.66
CA ARG A 91 12.27 -2.45 -5.12
C ARG A 91 13.61 -1.88 -4.64
N LYS A 92 14.26 -1.07 -5.47
CA LYS A 92 15.55 -0.44 -5.14
C LYS A 92 15.47 0.41 -3.87
N ASP A 93 14.39 1.15 -3.68
CA ASP A 93 14.23 2.06 -2.57
C ASP A 93 13.83 1.30 -1.30
N LEU A 94 13.03 0.24 -1.46
CA LEU A 94 12.72 -0.69 -0.37
C LEU A 94 14.02 -1.29 0.19
N CYS A 95 14.86 -1.88 -0.67
CA CYS A 95 16.13 -2.48 -0.25
C CYS A 95 17.13 -1.45 0.32
N ALA A 96 17.13 -0.22 -0.20
CA ALA A 96 18.08 0.81 0.21
C ALA A 96 17.65 1.59 1.47
N LEU A 97 16.35 1.70 1.76
CA LEU A 97 15.82 2.57 2.83
C LEU A 97 15.17 1.79 3.98
N LEU A 98 14.65 0.60 3.72
CA LEU A 98 14.06 -0.24 4.75
C LEU A 98 15.10 -1.21 5.30
N ASN A 99 15.03 -1.41 6.60
CA ASN A 99 15.76 -2.44 7.30
C ASN A 99 14.78 -3.51 7.78
N ARG A 100 15.15 -4.79 7.64
CA ARG A 100 14.32 -5.93 8.09
C ARG A 100 13.88 -5.80 9.55
N ASP A 101 14.82 -5.68 10.49
CA ASP A 101 14.53 -5.69 11.92
C ASP A 101 13.63 -4.52 12.33
N VAL A 102 13.93 -3.33 11.79
CA VAL A 102 13.14 -2.12 12.05
C VAL A 102 11.74 -2.24 11.44
N LEU A 103 11.62 -2.77 10.23
CA LEU A 103 10.34 -2.96 9.57
C LEU A 103 9.46 -3.92 10.38
N VAL A 104 10.01 -5.06 10.80
CA VAL A 104 9.32 -6.07 11.61
C VAL A 104 8.82 -5.47 12.93
N GLN A 105 9.64 -4.63 13.59
CA GLN A 105 9.24 -3.94 14.83
C GLN A 105 8.15 -2.89 14.62
N LEU A 106 8.23 -2.11 13.54
CA LEU A 106 7.27 -1.02 13.24
C LEU A 106 6.01 -1.51 12.52
N TRP A 107 6.03 -2.72 11.95
CA TRP A 107 4.93 -3.30 11.18
C TRP A 107 3.56 -3.25 11.87
N PRO A 108 3.39 -3.61 13.17
CA PRO A 108 2.09 -3.55 13.82
C PRO A 108 1.49 -2.14 13.88
N THR A 109 2.31 -1.09 13.84
CA THR A 109 1.85 0.30 13.77
C THR A 109 1.66 0.73 12.31
N LEU A 110 2.59 0.38 11.41
CA LEU A 110 2.53 0.71 9.99
C LEU A 110 1.34 0.07 9.27
N ARG A 111 0.99 -1.19 9.60
CA ARG A 111 -0.14 -1.94 9.01
C ARG A 111 -1.49 -1.23 9.17
N VAL A 112 -1.62 -0.36 10.18
CA VAL A 112 -2.83 0.43 10.45
C VAL A 112 -2.85 1.71 9.62
N LEU A 113 -1.68 2.18 9.18
CA LEU A 113 -1.48 3.44 8.46
C LEU A 113 -1.33 3.29 6.94
N VAL A 114 -1.18 2.05 6.45
CA VAL A 114 -1.08 1.71 5.02
C VAL A 114 -2.39 1.08 4.52
N ALA A 115 -2.61 1.12 3.21
CA ALA A 115 -3.80 0.53 2.60
C ALA A 115 -3.85 -0.99 2.82
N THR A 116 -5.06 -1.53 3.03
CA THR A 116 -5.31 -2.95 3.22
C THR A 116 -4.66 -3.81 2.13
N THR A 117 -4.67 -3.33 0.88
CA THR A 117 -4.07 -4.01 -0.26
C THR A 117 -2.55 -4.15 -0.17
N VAL A 118 -1.87 -3.08 0.26
CA VAL A 118 -0.42 -3.11 0.48
C VAL A 118 -0.12 -4.08 1.61
N ARG A 119 -0.84 -3.96 2.72
CA ARG A 119 -0.70 -4.84 3.87
C ARG A 119 -0.83 -6.32 3.47
N ASP A 120 -1.89 -6.68 2.75
CA ASP A 120 -2.16 -8.06 2.33
C ASP A 120 -1.03 -8.61 1.45
N VAL A 121 -0.62 -7.84 0.44
CA VAL A 121 0.47 -8.21 -0.47
C VAL A 121 1.80 -8.44 0.26
N TRP A 122 2.09 -7.65 1.30
CA TRP A 122 3.28 -7.84 2.14
C TRP A 122 3.15 -9.04 3.09
N GLU A 123 2.00 -9.24 3.74
CA GLU A 123 1.74 -10.39 4.63
C GLU A 123 1.66 -11.73 3.87
N GLU A 124 1.21 -11.71 2.61
CA GLU A 124 1.20 -12.86 1.71
C GLU A 124 2.62 -13.26 1.29
N ARG A 125 3.52 -12.29 1.11
CA ARG A 125 4.90 -12.55 0.67
C ARG A 125 5.85 -12.81 1.82
N PHE A 126 5.63 -12.20 2.97
CA PHE A 126 6.51 -12.31 4.14
C PHE A 126 5.73 -12.83 5.35
N SER A 127 5.91 -14.12 5.65
CA SER A 127 5.30 -14.77 6.82
C SER A 127 5.74 -14.15 8.14
N GLU A 128 6.95 -13.59 8.22
CA GLU A 128 7.47 -12.89 9.41
C GLU A 128 6.61 -11.67 9.79
N LEU A 129 6.20 -10.86 8.80
CA LEU A 129 5.33 -9.70 9.02
C LEU A 129 3.92 -10.12 9.46
N ARG A 130 3.43 -11.22 8.90
CA ARG A 130 2.17 -11.83 9.32
C ARG A 130 2.23 -12.37 10.75
N ALA A 131 3.37 -12.92 11.17
CA ALA A 131 3.58 -13.36 12.55
C ALA A 131 3.53 -12.18 13.53
N MET A 132 4.16 -11.05 13.18
CA MET A 132 4.11 -9.83 13.99
C MET A 132 2.73 -9.17 14.04
N ALA A 133 1.92 -9.34 13.00
CA ALA A 133 0.55 -8.83 12.96
C ALA A 133 -0.37 -9.46 14.02
N GLY A 134 -0.06 -10.69 14.45
CA GLY A 134 -0.78 -11.40 15.51
C GLY A 134 -0.41 -10.90 16.91
N LEU A 135 0.69 -10.15 17.05
CA LEU A 135 1.05 -9.51 18.31
C LEU A 135 0.22 -8.21 18.45
N PRO A 136 -0.39 -7.94 19.61
CA PRO A 136 -1.02 -6.64 19.83
C PRO A 136 0.02 -5.52 19.57
N PRO A 137 -0.33 -4.44 18.84
CA PRO A 137 0.59 -3.33 18.66
C PRO A 137 1.02 -2.87 20.04
N ALA A 138 2.34 -2.69 20.23
CA ALA A 138 2.89 -2.10 21.44
C ALA A 138 2.11 -0.80 21.68
N GLN A 139 1.22 -0.83 22.67
CA GLN A 139 0.30 0.26 22.91
C GLN A 139 1.15 1.52 23.13
N PRO A 140 0.87 2.65 22.47
CA PRO A 140 1.50 3.91 22.86
C PRO A 140 1.30 4.08 24.36
N PRO A 141 2.30 4.56 25.12
CA PRO A 141 2.24 4.59 26.58
C PRO A 141 0.91 5.21 26.97
N ALA A 142 0.05 4.40 27.60
CA ALA A 142 -1.28 4.81 27.98
C ALA A 142 -1.18 6.17 28.63
N ARG A 143 -1.80 7.16 27.99
CA ARG A 143 -1.90 8.53 28.48
C ARG A 143 -2.44 8.39 29.90
N ARG A 144 -1.57 8.63 30.90
CA ARG A 144 -1.89 8.44 32.32
C ARG A 144 -3.25 9.09 32.55
N PRO A 145 -4.26 8.39 33.10
CA PRO A 145 -5.47 9.08 33.54
C PRO A 145 -4.99 10.15 34.52
N GLY A 146 -5.20 11.40 34.14
CA GLY A 146 -4.91 12.54 34.98
C GLY A 146 -5.61 12.32 36.31
N ASN A 147 -4.82 12.44 37.36
CA ASN A 147 -5.20 12.87 38.69
C ASN A 147 -6.39 13.84 38.71
N GLU A 148 -7.63 13.33 38.66
CA GLU A 148 -8.77 14.03 39.24
C GLU A 148 -8.70 13.84 40.77
N GLY A 149 -7.76 14.55 41.38
CA GLY A 149 -7.93 15.02 42.74
C GLY A 149 -8.42 16.46 42.66
N SER A 150 -9.71 16.71 42.88
CA SER A 150 -10.18 17.97 43.47
C SER A 150 -11.70 17.97 43.69
N ALA A 151 -12.07 17.82 44.97
CA ALA A 151 -13.21 18.42 45.71
C ALA A 151 -13.61 17.39 46.79
N ALA A 152 -13.24 17.48 48.08
CA ALA A 152 -13.13 18.62 48.97
C ALA A 152 -14.36 19.55 48.91
N ALA A 153 -15.44 19.12 49.57
CA ALA A 153 -16.23 19.89 50.52
C ALA A 153 -17.30 18.99 51.16
#